data_AF-A0A933QYX2-F1
#
_entry.id   AF-A0A933QYX2-F1
#
_cell.length_a   1.000
_cell.length_b   1.000
_cell.length_c   1.000
_cell.angle_alpha   90.00
_cell.angle_beta   90.00
_cell.angle_gamma   90.00
#
_symmetry.space_group_name_H-M   'P 1'
#
loop_
_entity.id
_entity.type
_entity.pdbx_description
1 polymer ?
#
loop_
_entity_poly.entity_id
_entity_poly.type
_entity_poly.pdbx_seq_one_letter_code
_entity_poly.pdbx_strand_id
1 'polypeptide(L)'
;MRLEIFSPPYLFRGARPTIATAPNQGTYGDTLAIQSPQAAQIRWASLIGSAATTHSFDNNQRLVDLPILARSGGTVTAQVPDNPNLAPPGWYMLFLVDNDGVPSVAEWIRIA
;
A
#
# COMPACT_ATOMS: atom_id res chain seq x y z
N MET A 1 -21.10 -16.65 -18.33
CA MET A 1 -20.51 -15.90 -17.19
C MET A 1 -19.78 -14.69 -17.75
N ARG A 2 -20.00 -13.50 -17.20
CA ARG A 2 -19.31 -12.26 -17.60
C ARG A 2 -18.59 -11.69 -16.39
N LEU A 3 -17.38 -11.20 -16.61
CA LEU A 3 -16.59 -10.45 -15.63
C LEU A 3 -16.25 -9.09 -16.24
N GLU A 4 -16.14 -8.09 -15.40
CA GLU A 4 -15.79 -6.73 -15.80
C GLU A 4 -14.72 -6.19 -14.88
N ILE A 5 -13.87 -5.32 -15.43
CA ILE A 5 -12.82 -4.63 -14.69
C ILE A 5 -13.12 -3.14 -14.78
N PHE A 6 -13.24 -2.51 -13.62
CA PHE A 6 -13.39 -1.07 -13.53
C PHE A 6 -12.01 -0.41 -13.41
N SER A 7 -11.74 0.57 -14.27
CA SER A 7 -10.54 1.43 -14.18
C SER A 7 -10.94 2.78 -13.58
N PRO A 8 -10.57 3.09 -12.33
CA PRO A 8 -10.99 4.34 -11.70
C PRO A 8 -10.32 5.58 -12.32
N PRO A 9 -10.91 6.79 -12.16
CA PRO A 9 -10.38 8.01 -12.77
C PRO A 9 -8.92 8.35 -12.44
N TYR A 10 -8.42 7.91 -11.29
CA TYR A 10 -7.03 8.15 -10.89
C TYR A 10 -6.00 7.50 -11.84
N LEU A 11 -6.37 6.44 -12.59
CA LEU A 11 -5.46 5.79 -13.54
C LEU A 11 -5.26 6.61 -14.83
N PHE A 12 -6.02 7.70 -15.00
CA PHE A 12 -5.96 8.58 -16.17
C PHE A 12 -5.33 9.94 -15.86
N ARG A 13 -4.77 10.13 -14.66
CA ARG A 13 -4.18 11.41 -14.22
C ARG A 13 -2.69 11.54 -14.47
N GLY A 14 -2.01 10.50 -14.97
CA GLY A 14 -0.59 10.54 -15.25
C GLY A 14 0.08 9.17 -15.07
N ALA A 15 1.41 9.17 -15.09
CA ALA A 15 2.20 7.98 -14.85
C ALA A 15 2.09 7.55 -13.37
N ARG A 16 2.05 6.24 -13.13
CA ARG A 16 1.99 5.69 -11.78
C ARG A 16 3.38 5.73 -11.12
N PRO A 17 3.48 5.98 -9.79
CA PRO A 17 4.71 5.73 -9.06
C PRO A 17 5.07 4.25 -9.11
N THR A 18 6.37 3.92 -9.03
CA THR A 18 6.86 2.54 -9.04
C THR A 18 7.44 2.17 -7.68
N ILE A 19 7.12 0.98 -7.17
CA ILE A 19 7.86 0.36 -6.08
C ILE A 19 8.96 -0.48 -6.73
N ALA A 20 10.21 -0.07 -6.59
CA ALA A 20 11.35 -0.79 -7.17
C ALA A 20 11.73 -2.00 -6.30
N THR A 21 11.75 -1.80 -4.98
CA THR A 21 11.92 -2.85 -3.98
C THR A 21 11.21 -2.43 -2.68
N ALA A 22 10.72 -3.42 -1.93
CA ALA A 22 10.17 -3.25 -0.59
C ALA A 22 10.46 -4.51 0.24
N PRO A 23 10.46 -4.41 1.59
CA PRO A 23 10.45 -5.59 2.44
C PRO A 23 9.23 -6.46 2.15
N ASN A 24 9.42 -7.78 2.14
CA ASN A 24 8.33 -8.75 1.99
C ASN A 24 7.69 -9.16 3.33
N GLN A 25 8.24 -8.67 4.44
CA GLN A 25 7.71 -8.85 5.79
C GLN A 25 7.92 -7.57 6.62
N GLY A 26 7.02 -7.30 7.55
CA GLY A 26 7.19 -6.30 8.62
C GLY A 26 6.55 -6.76 9.92
N THR A 27 7.09 -6.30 11.04
CA THR A 27 6.56 -6.50 12.40
C THR A 27 5.91 -5.22 12.89
N TYR A 28 5.03 -5.30 13.88
CA TYR A 28 4.42 -4.13 14.51
C TYR A 28 5.49 -3.16 15.07
N GLY A 29 5.36 -1.88 14.71
CA GLY A 29 6.33 -0.84 15.04
C GLY A 29 7.57 -0.78 14.16
N ASP A 30 7.77 -1.73 13.25
CA ASP A 30 8.89 -1.71 12.32
C ASP A 30 8.80 -0.52 11.36
N THR A 31 9.96 -0.11 10.88
CA THR A 31 10.08 0.84 9.79
C THR A 31 10.39 0.11 8.48
N LEU A 32 9.57 0.34 7.46
CA LEU A 32 9.74 -0.17 6.12
C LEU A 32 10.50 0.84 5.26
N ALA A 33 11.56 0.39 4.59
CA ALA A 33 12.28 1.16 3.58
C ALA A 33 11.83 0.76 2.18
N ILE A 34 11.00 1.59 1.55
CA ILE A 34 10.37 1.30 0.25
C ILE A 34 11.07 2.12 -0.83
N GLN A 35 11.76 1.45 -1.76
CA GLN A 35 12.49 2.12 -2.84
C GLN A 35 11.51 2.53 -3.95
N SER A 36 11.54 3.82 -4.31
CA SER A 36 10.77 4.40 -5.40
C SER A 36 11.53 5.59 -6.01
N PRO A 37 11.78 5.59 -7.33
CA PRO A 37 12.35 6.76 -8.01
C PRO A 37 11.53 8.05 -7.78
N GLN A 38 10.23 7.90 -7.52
CA GLN A 38 9.29 9.00 -7.27
C GLN A 38 9.13 9.34 -5.78
N ALA A 39 9.99 8.85 -4.87
CA ALA A 39 9.83 8.98 -3.42
C ALA A 39 9.49 10.41 -2.93
N ALA A 40 10.10 11.44 -3.52
CA ALA A 40 9.83 12.85 -3.16
C ALA A 40 8.39 13.30 -3.44
N GLN A 41 7.67 12.63 -4.36
CA GLN A 41 6.30 12.95 -4.77
C GLN A 41 5.26 12.03 -4.12
N ILE A 42 5.68 11.07 -3.28
CA ILE A 42 4.75 10.14 -2.65
C ILE A 42 4.03 10.83 -1.50
N ARG A 43 2.71 10.93 -1.58
CA ARG A 43 1.88 11.51 -0.54
C ARG A 43 1.47 10.50 0.52
N TRP A 44 1.10 9.29 0.10
CA TRP A 44 0.61 8.24 0.99
C TRP A 44 1.31 6.90 0.75
N ALA A 45 1.47 6.13 1.82
CA ALA A 45 1.81 4.71 1.79
C ALA A 45 0.73 3.97 2.59
N SER A 46 0.19 2.89 2.05
CA SER A 46 -0.90 2.16 2.72
C SER A 46 -0.85 0.66 2.42
N LEU A 47 -1.39 -0.11 3.36
CA LEU A 47 -1.65 -1.53 3.22
C LEU A 47 -3.13 -1.75 2.95
N ILE A 48 -3.44 -2.59 1.98
CA ILE A 48 -4.81 -3.04 1.69
C ILE A 48 -4.90 -4.55 1.90
N GLY A 49 -5.76 -4.97 2.82
CA GLY A 49 -6.07 -6.38 3.03
C GLY A 49 -6.79 -6.96 1.81
N SER A 50 -6.45 -8.19 1.41
CA SER A 50 -7.07 -8.84 0.24
C SER A 50 -8.59 -8.92 0.39
N ALA A 51 -9.34 -8.62 -0.66
CA ALA A 51 -10.79 -8.78 -0.63
C ALA A 51 -11.19 -10.26 -0.60
N ALA A 52 -12.25 -10.57 0.12
CA ALA A 52 -12.89 -11.89 0.17
C ALA A 52 -14.41 -11.69 0.30
N THR A 53 -15.07 -11.43 -0.83
CA THR A 53 -16.48 -11.05 -0.85
C THR A 53 -17.41 -12.19 -1.24
N THR A 54 -18.49 -12.35 -0.48
CA THR A 54 -19.64 -13.18 -0.86
C THR A 54 -20.90 -12.62 -0.21
N HIS A 55 -22.06 -12.75 -0.85
CA HIS A 55 -23.34 -12.26 -0.31
C HIS A 55 -23.30 -10.79 0.15
N SER A 56 -22.58 -9.94 -0.60
CA SER A 56 -22.34 -8.52 -0.27
C SER A 56 -21.61 -8.29 1.05
N PHE A 57 -20.83 -9.26 1.51
CA PHE A 57 -20.10 -9.21 2.77
C PHE A 57 -18.61 -9.47 2.52
N ASP A 58 -17.77 -8.57 3.03
CA ASP A 58 -16.30 -8.70 3.07
C ASP A 58 -15.80 -8.18 4.43
N ASN A 59 -15.29 -9.08 5.25
CA ASN A 59 -14.71 -8.76 6.56
C ASN A 59 -13.18 -8.76 6.56
N ASN A 60 -12.55 -8.96 5.39
CA ASN A 60 -11.10 -9.01 5.25
C ASN A 60 -10.54 -7.68 4.75
N GLN A 61 -11.15 -7.10 3.72
CA GLN A 61 -10.68 -5.85 3.14
C GLN A 61 -10.67 -4.72 4.18
N ARG A 62 -9.51 -4.08 4.31
CA ARG A 62 -9.29 -2.87 5.11
C ARG A 62 -8.15 -2.06 4.50
N LEU A 63 -8.16 -0.76 4.72
CA LEU A 63 -7.05 0.13 4.39
C LEU A 63 -6.38 0.55 5.68
N VAL A 64 -5.06 0.37 5.75
CA VAL A 64 -4.23 0.81 6.87
C VAL A 64 -3.20 1.79 6.35
N ASP A 65 -3.26 3.03 6.82
CA ASP A 65 -2.25 4.03 6.50
C ASP A 65 -0.94 3.71 7.22
N LEU A 66 0.18 3.84 6.50
CA LEU A 66 1.52 3.76 7.06
C LEU A 66 2.08 5.18 7.20
N PRO A 67 2.31 5.70 8.41
CA PRO A 67 2.92 7.01 8.60
C PRO A 67 4.26 7.09 7.87
N ILE A 68 4.39 8.04 6.94
CA ILE A 68 5.66 8.30 6.25
C ILE A 68 6.54 9.15 7.15
N LEU A 69 7.63 8.56 7.63
CA LEU A 69 8.63 9.19 8.50
C LEU A 69 9.62 10.04 7.70
N ALA A 70 9.98 9.60 6.49
CA ALA A 70 10.94 10.31 5.64
C ALA A 70 10.77 9.98 4.15
N ARG A 71 11.25 10.89 3.31
CA ARG A 71 11.43 10.73 1.86
C ARG A 71 12.84 11.19 1.51
N SER A 72 13.74 10.29 1.19
CA SER A 72 15.13 10.64 0.91
C SER A 72 15.81 9.61 0.01
N GLY A 73 16.65 10.06 -0.92
CA GLY A 73 17.48 9.18 -1.74
C GLY A 73 16.72 8.12 -2.54
N GLY A 74 15.52 8.44 -3.03
CA GLY A 74 14.67 7.45 -3.72
C GLY A 74 14.00 6.43 -2.78
N THR A 75 13.94 6.71 -1.48
CA THR A 75 13.31 5.85 -0.47
C THR A 75 12.17 6.56 0.24
N VAL A 76 11.04 5.87 0.39
CA VAL A 76 9.95 6.22 1.32
C VAL A 76 10.11 5.37 2.56
N THR A 77 10.33 6.01 3.70
CA THR A 77 10.44 5.36 5.00
C THR A 77 9.09 5.45 5.69
N ALA A 78 8.42 4.32 5.90
CA ALA A 78 7.06 4.28 6.47
C ALA A 78 6.97 3.33 7.67
N GLN A 79 6.13 3.64 8.66
CA GLN A 79 6.02 2.86 9.88
C GLN A 79 4.84 1.89 9.85
N VAL A 80 5.06 0.64 10.25
CA VAL A 80 3.98 -0.32 10.53
C VAL A 80 3.34 0.06 11.88
N PRO A 81 1.99 0.15 11.98
CA PRO A 81 1.35 0.50 13.24
C PRO A 81 1.75 -0.44 14.38
N ASP A 82 1.89 0.08 15.59
CA ASP A 82 2.22 -0.73 16.78
C ASP A 82 1.05 -1.63 17.23
N ASN A 83 -0.19 -1.24 16.88
CA ASN A 83 -1.40 -1.93 17.32
C ASN A 83 -1.84 -2.99 16.31
N PRO A 84 -1.74 -4.29 16.64
CA PRO A 84 -2.13 -5.39 15.75
C PRO A 84 -3.62 -5.42 15.42
N ASN A 85 -4.47 -4.73 16.19
CA ASN A 85 -5.90 -4.64 15.85
C ASN A 85 -6.17 -3.74 14.65
N LEU A 86 -5.25 -2.81 14.32
CA LEU A 86 -5.35 -1.96 13.14
C LEU A 86 -4.96 -2.72 11.87
N ALA A 87 -3.85 -3.47 11.93
CA ALA A 87 -3.36 -4.33 10.85
C ALA A 87 -3.20 -5.78 11.34
N PRO A 88 -4.28 -6.57 11.43
CA PRO A 88 -4.19 -7.97 11.86
C PRO A 88 -3.14 -8.77 11.07
N PRO A 89 -2.47 -9.77 11.67
CA PRO A 89 -1.41 -10.52 10.99
C PRO A 89 -1.92 -11.15 9.68
N GLY A 90 -1.15 -11.03 8.60
CA GLY A 90 -1.57 -11.52 7.29
C GLY A 90 -0.83 -10.90 6.12
N TRP A 91 -1.27 -11.24 4.91
CA TRP A 91 -0.77 -10.67 3.67
C TRP A 91 -1.56 -9.42 3.27
N TYR A 92 -0.82 -8.39 2.87
CA TYR A 92 -1.35 -7.11 2.43
C TYR A 92 -0.74 -6.70 1.10
N MET A 93 -1.52 -5.96 0.31
CA MET A 93 -1.01 -5.18 -0.81
C MET A 93 -0.49 -3.84 -0.29
N LEU A 94 0.80 -3.57 -0.47
CA LEU A 94 1.44 -2.29 -0.20
C LEU A 94 1.33 -1.37 -1.43
N PHE A 95 0.75 -0.19 -1.25
CA PHE A 95 0.67 0.85 -2.27
C PHE A 95 1.44 2.10 -1.86
N LEU A 96 2.06 2.75 -2.84
CA LEU A 96 2.44 4.16 -2.77
C LEU A 96 1.48 4.98 -3.63
N VAL A 97 1.05 6.13 -3.14
CA VAL A 97 0.18 7.05 -3.87
C VAL A 97 0.85 8.42 -3.93
N ASP A 98 0.96 8.99 -5.12
CA ASP A 98 1.60 10.28 -5.33
C ASP A 98 0.71 11.47 -4.96
N ASN A 99 1.24 12.69 -5.13
CA ASN A 99 0.56 13.95 -4.84
C ASN A 99 -0.72 14.17 -5.69
N ASP A 100 -0.81 13.56 -6.88
CA ASP A 100 -1.96 13.65 -7.80
C ASP A 100 -3.02 12.56 -7.53
N GLY A 101 -2.73 11.66 -6.59
CA GLY A 101 -3.61 10.57 -6.18
C GLY A 101 -3.48 9.33 -7.07
N VAL A 102 -2.40 9.19 -7.84
CA VAL A 102 -2.16 8.02 -8.70
C VAL A 102 -1.45 6.94 -7.88
N PRO A 103 -2.01 5.71 -7.78
CA PRO A 103 -1.40 4.63 -7.03
C PRO A 103 -0.38 3.84 -7.86
N SER A 104 0.64 3.31 -7.20
CA SER A 104 1.56 2.31 -7.76
C SER A 104 0.82 1.00 -8.09
N VAL A 105 1.48 0.08 -8.81
CA VAL A 105 1.15 -1.34 -8.68
C VAL A 105 1.53 -1.77 -7.26
N ALA A 106 0.75 -2.66 -6.65
CA ALA A 106 1.04 -3.13 -5.31
C ALA A 106 2.21 -4.11 -5.27
N GLU A 107 2.95 -4.08 -4.17
CA GLU A 107 3.83 -5.16 -3.73
C GLU A 107 3.18 -5.95 -2.59
N TRP A 108 3.42 -7.25 -2.51
CA TRP A 108 2.91 -8.06 -1.40
C TRP A 108 3.85 -8.01 -0.19
N ILE A 109 3.29 -7.77 0.98
CA ILE A 109 4.00 -7.80 2.26
C ILE A 109 3.21 -8.60 3.30
N ARG A 110 3.91 -9.36 4.13
CA ARG A 110 3.32 -10.04 5.28
C ARG A 110 3.56 -9.24 6.57
N ILE A 111 2.50 -8.91 7.29
CA ILE A 111 2.57 -8.35 8.64
C ILE A 111 2.46 -9.49 9.65
N ALA A 112 3.40 -9.58 10.61
CA ALA A 112 3.48 -10.65 11.59
C ALA A 112 3.85 -10.12 12.98
#